data_AF-A0A7J8XGV7-F1
#
_entry.id   AF-A0A7J8XGV7-F1
#
_cell.length_a   1.000
_cell.length_b   1.000
_cell.length_c   1.000
_cell.angle_alpha   90.00
_cell.angle_beta   90.00
_cell.angle_gamma   90.00
#
_symmetry.space_group_name_H-M   'P 1'
#
loop_
_entity.id
_entity.type
_entity.pdbx_description
1 polymer ?
#
loop_
_entity_poly.entity_id
_entity_poly.type
_entity_poly.pdbx_seq_one_letter_code
_entity_poly.pdbx_strand_id
1 'polypeptide(L)'
;MNDNARIEAFIMKFGSFAPKRYSYGEIKKMTNQFNDKLGQGGFGSVYKGKLPDGRLVAVKSLNETKSNGEDFMNEVASISRTSHVNILEWKTLYDIALGIARGLEYLHQGCNTRILHFDIKPHNVLLDENFCPKISDFGLSKLCERKKSVVSMTGARGTAGYIAPEVFFRNLGGVSHKSDVYSYGMMHLDQSMNLNLNEEIEGEEEEITRKLIAVSLWCIQTNSLDRPSMTRVIEMLQGSLQSLELPPRP
;
A
#
# COMPACT_ATOMS: atom_id res chain seq x y z
N MET A 1 23.33 -34.88 0.19
CA MET A 1 23.84 -33.58 0.67
C MET A 1 23.65 -33.54 2.17
N ASN A 2 24.67 -33.16 2.94
CA ASN A 2 24.56 -32.94 4.39
C ASN A 2 23.50 -31.87 4.67
N ASP A 3 22.64 -32.05 5.67
CA ASP A 3 21.56 -31.11 6.02
C ASP A 3 22.10 -29.72 6.32
N ASN A 4 23.32 -29.62 6.88
CA ASN A 4 23.99 -28.33 7.04
C ASN A 4 24.30 -27.66 5.69
N ALA A 5 24.78 -28.39 4.69
CA ALA A 5 25.05 -27.82 3.37
C ALA A 5 23.77 -27.37 2.66
N ARG A 6 22.65 -28.06 2.88
CA ARG A 6 21.32 -27.65 2.38
C ARG A 6 20.81 -26.38 3.04
N ILE A 7 20.97 -26.26 4.36
CA ILE A 7 20.56 -25.07 5.13
C ILE A 7 21.45 -23.87 4.76
N GLU A 8 22.77 -24.05 4.65
CA GLU A 8 23.69 -22.97 4.23
C GLU A 8 23.38 -22.49 2.81
N ALA A 9 23.17 -23.41 1.87
CA ALA A 9 22.75 -23.05 0.51
C ALA A 9 21.39 -22.34 0.48
N PHE A 10 20.50 -22.62 1.43
CA PHE A 10 19.23 -21.91 1.57
C PHE A 10 19.42 -20.50 2.14
N ILE A 11 20.20 -20.34 3.21
CA ILE A 11 20.48 -19.03 3.84
C ILE A 11 21.21 -18.10 2.86
N MET A 12 22.17 -18.62 2.09
CA MET A 12 22.90 -17.83 1.08
C MET A 12 21.98 -17.23 0.00
N LYS A 13 20.81 -17.82 -0.27
CA LYS A 13 19.84 -17.27 -1.25
C LYS A 13 19.22 -15.94 -0.80
N PHE A 14 19.30 -15.61 0.49
CA PHE A 14 18.68 -14.40 1.05
C PHE A 14 19.64 -13.19 1.10
N GLY A 15 20.91 -13.35 0.74
CA GLY A 15 21.87 -12.24 0.67
C GLY A 15 21.96 -11.46 1.99
N SER A 16 21.80 -10.13 1.92
CA SER A 16 21.78 -9.22 3.08
C SER A 16 20.59 -9.43 4.02
N PHE A 17 19.52 -10.08 3.56
CA PHE A 17 18.29 -10.36 4.32
C PHE A 17 18.30 -11.77 4.93
N ALA A 18 19.46 -12.40 5.01
CA ALA A 18 19.61 -13.75 5.53
C ALA A 18 19.10 -13.86 6.99
N PRO A 19 18.19 -14.82 7.29
CA PRO A 19 17.74 -15.02 8.66
C PRO A 19 18.92 -15.43 9.53
N LYS A 20 19.01 -14.82 10.71
CA LYS A 20 20.08 -15.14 11.67
C LYS A 20 19.87 -16.54 12.24
N ARG A 21 20.86 -17.42 12.01
CA ARG A 21 20.86 -18.78 12.54
C ARG A 21 21.30 -18.79 14.01
N TYR A 22 20.57 -19.54 14.82
CA TYR A 22 20.91 -19.82 16.21
C TYR A 22 21.07 -21.32 16.41
N SER A 23 22.04 -21.72 17.21
CA SER A 23 22.15 -23.09 17.71
C SER A 23 21.05 -23.37 18.74
N TYR A 24 20.67 -24.63 18.89
CA TYR A 24 19.73 -25.05 19.93
C TYR A 24 20.20 -24.64 21.34
N GLY A 25 21.51 -24.68 21.60
CA GLY A 25 22.10 -24.22 22.86
C GLY A 25 21.86 -22.73 23.13
N GLU A 26 21.93 -21.87 22.11
CA GLU A 26 21.61 -20.45 22.24
C GLU A 26 20.12 -20.22 22.47
N ILE A 27 19.25 -20.94 21.74
CA ILE A 27 17.80 -20.88 21.93
C ILE A 27 17.40 -21.29 23.35
N LYS A 28 18.00 -22.37 23.87
CA LYS A 28 17.76 -22.85 25.24
C LYS A 28 18.20 -21.83 26.29
N LYS A 29 19.30 -21.10 26.05
CA LYS A 29 19.75 -20.01 26.93
C LYS A 29 18.81 -18.81 26.89
N MET A 30 18.44 -18.32 25.70
CA MET A 30 17.60 -17.12 25.58
C MET A 30 16.19 -17.31 26.14
N THR A 31 15.65 -18.53 26.09
CA THR A 31 14.30 -18.87 26.59
C THR A 31 14.27 -19.32 28.05
N ASN A 32 15.40 -19.21 28.78
CA ASN A 32 15.52 -19.75 30.13
C ASN A 32 15.05 -21.22 30.20
N GLN A 33 15.59 -22.08 29.33
CA GLN A 33 15.20 -23.49 29.21
C GLN A 33 13.72 -23.71 28.87
N PHE A 34 13.11 -22.79 28.11
CA PHE A 34 11.69 -22.84 27.71
C PHE A 34 10.70 -22.77 28.88
N ASN A 35 11.07 -22.08 29.98
CA ASN A 35 10.21 -21.97 31.17
C ASN A 35 9.02 -21.01 30.98
N ASP A 36 9.20 -19.93 30.21
CA ASP A 36 8.22 -18.85 30.11
C ASP A 36 7.32 -19.03 28.87
N LYS A 37 6.34 -19.94 28.94
CA LYS A 37 5.42 -20.19 27.81
C LYS A 37 4.42 -19.04 27.63
N LEU A 38 4.36 -18.51 26.41
CA LEU A 38 3.45 -17.43 26.00
C LEU A 38 2.16 -17.97 25.35
N GLY A 39 2.21 -19.12 24.69
CA GLY A 39 1.06 -19.70 24.01
C GLY A 39 1.33 -21.04 23.34
N GLN A 40 0.27 -21.69 22.85
CA GLN A 40 0.35 -22.95 22.12
C GLN A 40 -0.71 -22.99 21.02
N GLY A 41 -0.30 -23.41 19.81
CA GLY A 41 -1.19 -23.62 18.67
C GLY A 41 -0.93 -24.97 17.99
N GLY A 42 -1.62 -25.25 16.89
CA GLY A 42 -1.51 -26.53 16.17
C GLY A 42 -0.10 -26.87 15.66
N PHE A 43 0.75 -25.85 15.47
CA PHE A 43 2.09 -26.00 14.90
C PHE A 43 3.22 -25.95 15.94
N GLY A 44 2.93 -25.68 17.21
CA GLY A 44 3.99 -25.56 18.22
C GLY A 44 3.63 -24.72 19.45
N SER A 45 4.62 -24.59 20.34
CA SER A 45 4.56 -23.77 21.55
C SER A 45 5.42 -22.51 21.39
N VAL A 46 4.95 -21.38 21.89
CA VAL A 46 5.65 -20.10 21.87
C VAL A 46 6.14 -19.77 23.27
N TYR A 47 7.40 -19.37 23.40
CA TYR A 47 8.07 -19.04 24.65
C TYR A 47 8.64 -17.63 24.60
N LYS A 48 8.74 -16.99 25.76
CA LYS A 48 9.44 -15.72 25.91
C LYS A 48 10.94 -15.99 25.88
N GLY A 49 11.65 -15.21 25.08
CA GLY A 49 13.11 -15.21 25.03
C GLY A 49 13.68 -13.82 25.29
N LYS A 50 14.95 -13.77 25.70
CA LYS A 50 15.75 -12.55 25.81
C LYS A 50 17.08 -12.72 25.08
N LEU A 51 17.30 -11.88 24.08
CA LEU A 51 18.55 -11.84 23.30
C LEU A 51 19.72 -11.29 24.15
N PRO A 52 20.98 -11.52 23.73
CA PRO A 52 22.15 -11.01 24.46
C PRO A 52 22.18 -9.49 24.64
N ASP A 53 21.60 -8.74 23.70
CA ASP A 53 21.44 -7.28 23.75
C ASP A 53 20.30 -6.81 24.68
N GLY A 54 19.59 -7.75 25.29
CA GLY A 54 18.48 -7.49 26.21
C GLY A 54 17.11 -7.40 25.56
N ARG A 55 16.99 -7.42 24.23
CA ARG A 55 15.69 -7.41 23.54
C ARG A 55 14.88 -8.66 23.84
N LEU A 56 13.59 -8.46 24.08
CA LEU A 56 12.64 -9.56 24.26
C LEU A 56 12.16 -10.08 22.91
N VAL A 57 12.04 -11.40 22.79
CA VAL A 57 11.58 -12.08 21.58
C VAL A 57 10.57 -13.16 21.92
N ALA A 58 9.76 -13.56 20.95
CA ALA A 58 8.94 -14.76 21.02
C ALA A 58 9.65 -15.88 20.25
N VAL A 59 9.94 -16.98 20.94
CA VAL A 59 10.57 -18.17 20.35
C VAL A 59 9.50 -19.23 20.14
N LYS A 60 9.15 -19.50 18.89
CA LYS A 60 8.21 -20.57 18.53
C LYS A 60 8.99 -21.88 18.33
N SER A 61 8.76 -22.84 19.22
CA SER A 61 9.21 -24.22 19.08
C SER A 61 8.15 -25.00 18.32
N LEU A 62 8.49 -25.52 17.15
CA LEU A 62 7.57 -26.32 16.34
C LEU A 62 7.49 -27.77 16.88
N ASN A 63 6.33 -28.40 16.72
CA ASN A 63 6.17 -29.81 17.06
C ASN A 63 6.98 -30.69 16.08
N GLU A 64 7.37 -31.90 16.49
CA GLU A 64 8.02 -32.86 15.59
C GLU A 64 7.10 -33.19 14.40
N THR A 65 7.49 -32.75 13.20
CA THR A 65 6.78 -33.07 11.96
C THR A 65 7.30 -34.39 11.39
N LYS A 66 6.42 -35.17 10.76
CA LYS A 66 6.78 -36.44 10.07
C LYS A 66 7.58 -36.24 8.78
N SER A 67 7.86 -34.99 8.40
CA SER A 67 8.54 -34.58 7.17
C SER A 67 10.02 -34.27 7.43
N ASN A 68 10.87 -34.34 6.39
CA ASN A 68 12.32 -34.12 6.45
C ASN A 68 12.73 -32.64 6.69
N GLY A 69 12.00 -31.91 7.54
CA GLY A 69 12.23 -30.49 7.84
C GLY A 69 11.74 -29.51 6.75
N GLU A 70 11.05 -30.00 5.72
CA GLU A 70 10.50 -29.16 4.65
C GLU A 70 9.48 -28.16 5.16
N ASP A 71 8.64 -28.54 6.13
CA ASP A 71 7.64 -27.64 6.72
C ASP A 71 8.30 -26.46 7.45
N PHE A 72 9.37 -26.72 8.19
CA PHE A 72 10.18 -25.68 8.84
C PHE A 72 10.84 -24.76 7.81
N MET A 73 11.43 -25.34 6.75
CA MET A 73 12.05 -24.57 5.68
C MET A 73 11.03 -23.71 4.93
N ASN A 74 9.83 -24.22 4.70
CA ASN A 74 8.73 -23.49 4.08
C ASN A 74 8.20 -22.37 4.99
N GLU A 75 8.11 -22.59 6.31
CA GLU A 75 7.70 -21.55 7.26
C GLU A 75 8.77 -20.45 7.38
N VAL A 76 10.06 -20.81 7.47
CA VAL A 76 11.16 -19.82 7.48
C VAL A 76 11.25 -19.09 6.14
N ALA A 77 11.14 -19.79 5.02
CA ALA A 77 11.18 -19.15 3.70
C ALA A 77 9.97 -18.24 3.49
N SER A 78 8.80 -18.62 4.01
CA SER A 78 7.61 -17.78 3.97
C SER A 78 7.81 -16.57 4.89
N ILE A 79 8.16 -16.76 6.16
CA ILE A 79 8.34 -15.67 7.14
C ILE A 79 9.44 -14.69 6.74
N SER A 80 10.60 -15.18 6.28
CA SER A 80 11.71 -14.34 5.83
C SER A 80 11.42 -13.61 4.51
N ARG A 81 10.39 -14.01 3.76
CA ARG A 81 9.90 -13.29 2.57
C ARG A 81 8.60 -12.53 2.83
N THR A 82 7.99 -12.67 4.00
CA THR A 82 6.76 -11.97 4.34
C THR A 82 7.08 -10.81 5.26
N SER A 83 7.14 -9.61 4.69
CA SER A 83 6.65 -8.42 5.37
C SER A 83 5.11 -8.48 5.37
N HIS A 84 4.49 -8.28 6.53
CA HIS A 84 3.05 -8.44 6.79
C HIS A 84 2.29 -7.20 6.24
N VAL A 85 1.07 -7.16 5.70
CA VAL A 85 0.15 -8.05 4.97
C VAL A 85 -0.28 -7.18 3.78
N ASN A 86 -0.19 -7.68 2.54
CA ASN A 86 -0.49 -6.97 1.27
C ASN A 86 0.63 -6.11 0.63
N ILE A 87 1.91 -6.39 0.89
CA ILE A 87 2.99 -5.55 0.36
C ILE A 87 3.35 -5.97 -1.07
N LEU A 88 2.68 -5.33 -2.02
CA LEU A 88 3.22 -5.11 -3.35
C LEU A 88 4.50 -4.26 -3.21
N GLU A 89 5.53 -4.51 -4.03
CA GLU A 89 6.72 -3.66 -4.06
C GLU A 89 6.31 -2.19 -4.25
N TRP A 90 7.03 -1.23 -3.67
CA TRP A 90 6.73 0.21 -3.83
C TRP A 90 6.61 0.62 -5.30
N LYS A 91 7.41 -0.01 -6.16
CA LYS A 91 7.33 0.13 -7.60
C LYS A 91 5.98 -0.34 -8.15
N THR A 92 5.48 -1.49 -7.71
CA THR A 92 4.16 -1.98 -8.09
C THR A 92 3.05 -1.08 -7.57
N LEU A 93 3.16 -0.56 -6.34
CA LEU A 93 2.20 0.43 -5.80
C LEU A 93 2.20 1.72 -6.64
N TYR A 94 3.38 2.17 -7.05
CA TYR A 94 3.53 3.31 -7.94
C TYR A 94 2.91 3.04 -9.32
N ASP A 95 3.15 1.86 -9.90
CA ASP A 95 2.56 1.46 -11.19
C ASP A 95 1.04 1.37 -11.12
N ILE A 96 0.50 0.90 -9.98
CA ILE A 96 -0.94 0.91 -9.69
C ILE A 96 -1.46 2.35 -9.61
N ALA A 97 -0.82 3.23 -8.84
CA ALA A 97 -1.22 4.63 -8.74
C ALA A 97 -1.25 5.31 -10.12
N LEU A 98 -0.19 5.12 -10.90
CA LEU A 98 -0.06 5.64 -12.26
C LEU A 98 -1.13 5.05 -13.20
N GLY A 99 -1.42 3.74 -13.09
CA GLY A 99 -2.44 3.07 -13.87
C GLY A 99 -3.85 3.58 -13.56
N ILE A 100 -4.18 3.78 -12.28
CA ILE A 100 -5.46 4.39 -11.87
C ILE A 100 -5.55 5.82 -12.41
N ALA A 101 -4.46 6.59 -12.33
CA ALA A 101 -4.43 7.96 -12.84
C ALA A 101 -4.73 8.02 -14.35
N ARG A 102 -4.15 7.10 -15.14
CA ARG A 102 -4.45 6.93 -16.57
C ARG A 102 -5.89 6.52 -16.82
N GLY A 103 -6.44 5.61 -16.02
CA GLY A 103 -7.85 5.22 -16.10
C GLY A 103 -8.79 6.41 -15.90
N LEU A 104 -8.53 7.24 -14.89
CA LEU A 104 -9.32 8.45 -14.63
C LEU A 104 -9.16 9.51 -15.72
N GLU A 105 -7.94 9.71 -16.24
CA GLU A 105 -7.69 10.61 -17.36
C GLU A 105 -8.52 10.19 -18.59
N TYR A 106 -8.56 8.89 -18.88
CA TYR A 106 -9.38 8.35 -19.96
C TYR A 106 -10.88 8.61 -19.73
N LEU A 107 -11.39 8.41 -18.52
CA LEU A 107 -12.80 8.73 -18.19
C LEU A 107 -13.11 10.23 -18.37
N HIS A 108 -12.15 11.10 -18.01
CA HIS A 108 -12.33 12.56 -18.01
C HIS A 108 -12.19 13.19 -19.40
N GLN A 109 -11.27 12.67 -20.22
CA GLN A 109 -10.84 13.28 -21.49
C GLN A 109 -10.74 12.29 -22.67
N GLY A 110 -10.54 11.00 -22.43
CA GLY A 110 -10.45 9.97 -23.49
C GLY A 110 -11.80 9.53 -24.05
N CYS A 111 -12.86 9.55 -23.25
CA CYS A 111 -14.21 9.16 -23.67
C CYS A 111 -14.91 10.24 -24.53
N ASN A 112 -15.72 9.82 -25.51
CA ASN A 112 -16.56 10.72 -26.33
C ASN A 112 -17.49 11.59 -25.44
N THR A 113 -18.04 10.99 -24.39
CA THR A 113 -18.75 11.67 -23.32
C THR A 113 -17.95 11.55 -22.04
N ARG A 114 -17.72 12.67 -21.35
CA ARG A 114 -16.98 12.67 -20.09
C ARG A 114 -17.73 11.86 -19.05
N ILE A 115 -17.02 10.99 -18.34
CA ILE A 115 -17.56 10.17 -17.25
C ILE A 115 -16.96 10.67 -15.93
N LEU A 116 -17.82 11.03 -14.98
CA LEU A 116 -17.41 11.29 -13.59
C LEU A 116 -17.75 10.06 -12.76
N HIS A 117 -16.76 9.52 -12.03
CA HIS A 117 -16.93 8.25 -11.33
C HIS A 117 -17.71 8.39 -10.03
N PHE A 118 -17.35 9.40 -9.21
CA PHE A 118 -17.87 9.73 -7.88
C PHE A 118 -17.67 8.70 -6.76
N ASP A 119 -17.13 7.52 -7.04
CA ASP A 119 -16.83 6.51 -6.01
C ASP A 119 -15.43 5.88 -6.14
N ILE A 120 -14.40 6.71 -6.33
CA ILE A 120 -13.01 6.25 -6.35
C ILE A 120 -12.53 5.97 -4.93
N LYS A 121 -12.11 4.73 -4.68
CA LYS A 121 -11.61 4.20 -3.40
C LYS A 121 -10.91 2.87 -3.65
N PRO A 122 -10.08 2.35 -2.71
CA PRO A 122 -9.37 1.09 -2.91
C PRO A 122 -10.28 -0.08 -3.30
N HIS A 123 -11.46 -0.19 -2.68
CA HIS A 123 -12.42 -1.28 -2.93
C HIS A 123 -12.97 -1.33 -4.36
N ASN A 124 -12.93 -0.22 -5.09
CA ASN A 124 -13.45 -0.11 -6.46
C ASN A 124 -12.33 -0.17 -7.51
N VAL A 125 -11.09 -0.43 -7.09
CA VAL A 125 -9.96 -0.69 -7.99
C VAL A 125 -9.64 -2.17 -7.94
N LEU A 126 -9.95 -2.88 -9.03
CA LEU A 126 -9.61 -4.28 -9.19
C LEU A 126 -8.20 -4.39 -9.76
N LEU A 127 -7.46 -5.40 -9.32
CA LEU A 127 -6.14 -5.73 -9.87
C LEU A 127 -6.27 -7.05 -10.64
N ASP A 128 -5.69 -7.12 -11.83
CA ASP A 128 -5.54 -8.40 -12.53
C ASP A 128 -4.26 -9.13 -12.11
N GLU A 129 -3.99 -10.27 -12.75
CA GLU A 129 -2.82 -11.13 -12.48
C GLU A 129 -1.46 -10.42 -12.64
N ASN A 130 -1.41 -9.31 -13.38
CA ASN A 130 -0.21 -8.51 -13.58
C ASN A 130 -0.22 -7.23 -12.72
N PHE A 131 -1.10 -7.15 -11.71
CA PHE A 131 -1.32 -5.96 -10.89
C PHE A 131 -1.71 -4.72 -11.70
N CYS A 132 -2.27 -4.89 -12.90
CA CYS A 132 -2.79 -3.76 -13.67
C CYS A 132 -4.14 -3.32 -13.06
N PRO A 133 -4.29 -2.04 -12.68
CA PRO A 133 -5.50 -1.56 -12.04
C PRO A 133 -6.63 -1.35 -13.05
N LYS A 134 -7.85 -1.71 -12.64
CA LYS A 134 -9.10 -1.53 -13.37
C LYS A 134 -10.11 -0.83 -12.48
N ILE A 135 -10.53 0.37 -12.89
CA ILE A 135 -11.59 1.11 -12.22
C ILE A 135 -12.91 0.38 -12.46
N SER A 136 -13.64 0.15 -11.38
CA SER A 136 -14.90 -0.60 -11.37
C SER A 136 -15.97 0.14 -10.56
N ASP A 137 -17.20 -0.37 -10.61
CA ASP A 137 -18.38 0.17 -9.93
C ASP A 137 -18.78 1.60 -10.37
N PHE A 138 -19.36 1.66 -11.56
CA PHE A 138 -19.92 2.90 -12.12
C PHE A 138 -21.34 3.21 -11.63
N GLY A 139 -21.82 2.57 -10.55
CA GLY A 139 -23.20 2.70 -10.07
C GLY A 139 -23.58 4.13 -9.68
N LEU A 140 -22.60 4.94 -9.26
CA LEU A 140 -22.77 6.35 -8.90
C LEU A 140 -22.38 7.34 -10.01
N SER A 141 -21.81 6.83 -11.10
CA SER A 141 -21.20 7.64 -12.15
C SER A 141 -22.18 8.52 -12.88
N LYS A 142 -21.65 9.56 -13.52
CA LYS A 142 -22.46 10.52 -14.28
C LYS A 142 -21.80 10.91 -15.61
N LEU A 143 -22.62 10.87 -16.66
CA LEU A 143 -22.27 11.34 -17.99
C LEU A 143 -22.42 12.86 -18.08
N CYS A 144 -21.39 13.50 -18.64
CA CYS A 144 -21.33 14.94 -18.77
C CYS A 144 -20.86 15.35 -20.17
N GLU A 145 -21.49 16.38 -20.72
CA GLU A 145 -20.99 17.02 -21.94
C GLU A 145 -19.62 17.65 -21.69
N ARG A 146 -18.68 17.48 -22.62
CA ARG A 146 -17.30 17.98 -22.47
C ARG A 146 -17.23 19.50 -22.27
N LYS A 147 -18.19 20.25 -22.85
CA LYS A 147 -18.28 21.71 -22.76
C LYS A 147 -18.71 22.21 -21.38
N LYS A 148 -19.32 21.36 -20.54
CA LYS A 148 -19.76 21.72 -19.19
C LYS A 148 -18.64 21.43 -18.20
N SER A 149 -18.24 22.47 -17.47
CA SER A 149 -17.24 22.37 -16.39
C SER A 149 -17.84 21.91 -15.08
N VAL A 150 -19.10 22.26 -14.81
CA VAL A 150 -19.83 21.96 -13.57
C VAL A 150 -21.06 21.11 -13.86
N VAL A 151 -21.35 20.19 -12.95
CA VAL A 151 -22.42 19.20 -13.07
C VAL A 151 -23.44 19.41 -11.97
N SER A 152 -24.72 19.50 -12.34
CA SER A 152 -25.81 19.57 -11.36
C SER A 152 -25.99 18.24 -10.64
N MET A 153 -26.21 18.25 -9.33
CA MET A 153 -26.39 17.04 -8.52
C MET A 153 -27.75 17.09 -7.80
N THR A 154 -28.46 15.96 -7.70
CA THR A 154 -29.73 15.85 -6.95
C THR A 154 -29.53 15.51 -5.46
N GLY A 155 -28.31 15.11 -5.07
CA GLY A 155 -27.90 14.81 -3.69
C GLY A 155 -26.40 14.54 -3.64
N ALA A 156 -25.83 14.43 -2.43
CA ALA A 156 -24.44 13.99 -2.28
C ALA A 156 -24.30 12.54 -2.76
N ARG A 157 -23.18 12.20 -3.42
CA ARG A 157 -22.84 10.85 -3.89
C ARG A 157 -21.39 10.53 -3.55
N GLY A 158 -21.12 9.26 -3.27
CA GLY A 158 -19.78 8.72 -3.00
C GLY A 158 -19.68 8.08 -1.62
N THR A 159 -18.48 7.62 -1.28
CA THR A 159 -18.16 6.98 0.00
C THR A 159 -17.52 7.96 0.97
N ALA A 160 -18.02 8.03 2.22
CA ALA A 160 -17.47 8.86 3.28
C ALA A 160 -15.96 8.60 3.46
N GLY A 161 -15.17 9.67 3.62
CA GLY A 161 -13.71 9.61 3.62
C GLY A 161 -13.05 9.89 2.26
N TYR A 162 -13.75 9.67 1.15
CA TYR A 162 -13.24 9.92 -0.21
C TYR A 162 -14.04 11.00 -0.96
N ILE A 163 -15.17 11.45 -0.42
CA ILE A 163 -16.04 12.47 -1.02
C ILE A 163 -15.36 13.84 -1.00
N ALA A 164 -15.29 14.50 -2.16
CA ALA A 164 -14.80 15.87 -2.27
C ALA A 164 -15.71 16.86 -1.52
N PRO A 165 -15.15 17.90 -0.89
CA PRO A 165 -15.92 18.81 -0.05
C PRO A 165 -17.05 19.51 -0.80
N GLU A 166 -16.87 19.88 -2.08
CA GLU A 166 -17.90 20.52 -2.89
C GLU A 166 -19.08 19.61 -3.27
N VAL A 167 -18.92 18.29 -3.17
CA VAL A 167 -20.00 17.31 -3.41
C VAL A 167 -20.98 17.28 -2.23
N PHE A 168 -20.46 17.51 -1.02
CA PHE A 168 -21.25 17.56 0.21
C PHE A 168 -21.75 18.98 0.50
N PHE A 169 -20.85 19.97 0.38
CA PHE A 169 -21.09 21.38 0.65
C PHE A 169 -21.12 22.19 -0.65
N ARG A 170 -22.31 22.38 -1.23
CA ARG A 170 -22.49 23.05 -2.52
C ARG A 170 -22.06 24.52 -2.56
N ASN A 171 -21.88 25.14 -1.39
CA ASN A 171 -21.35 26.50 -1.25
C ASN A 171 -19.82 26.57 -1.46
N LEU A 172 -19.10 25.45 -1.47
CA LEU A 172 -17.64 25.41 -1.69
C LEU A 172 -17.23 25.38 -3.17
N GLY A 173 -18.17 25.14 -4.08
CA GLY A 173 -17.88 25.14 -5.51
C GLY A 173 -18.79 24.22 -6.33
N GLY A 174 -18.56 24.22 -7.65
CA GLY A 174 -19.27 23.36 -8.58
C GLY A 174 -18.66 21.96 -8.67
N VAL A 175 -19.49 20.92 -8.53
CA VAL A 175 -19.07 19.52 -8.72
C VAL A 175 -18.59 19.31 -10.15
N SER A 176 -17.42 18.69 -10.31
CA SER A 176 -16.77 18.49 -11.61
C SER A 176 -15.89 17.24 -11.59
N HIS A 177 -15.12 17.02 -12.67
CA HIS A 177 -14.08 15.99 -12.71
C HIS A 177 -13.02 16.13 -11.60
N LYS A 178 -12.87 17.32 -11.02
CA LYS A 178 -11.99 17.58 -9.87
C LYS A 178 -12.46 16.89 -8.58
N SER A 179 -13.71 16.45 -8.53
CA SER A 179 -14.21 15.66 -7.41
C SER A 179 -13.63 14.24 -7.42
N ASP A 180 -13.44 13.62 -8.60
CA ASP A 180 -12.74 12.33 -8.72
C ASP A 180 -11.24 12.47 -8.41
N VAL A 181 -10.63 13.61 -8.78
CA VAL A 181 -9.22 13.92 -8.44
C VAL A 181 -9.03 13.94 -6.92
N TYR A 182 -9.96 14.55 -6.18
CA TYR A 182 -9.92 14.54 -4.72
C TYR A 182 -9.99 13.13 -4.16
N SER A 183 -10.93 12.31 -4.64
CA SER A 183 -11.06 10.91 -4.22
C SER A 183 -9.79 10.09 -4.50
N TYR A 184 -9.14 10.31 -5.64
CA TYR A 184 -7.83 9.72 -5.98
C TYR A 184 -6.75 10.11 -4.96
N GLY A 185 -6.65 11.40 -4.60
CA GLY A 185 -5.70 11.87 -3.60
C GLY A 185 -5.96 11.28 -2.21
N MET A 186 -7.22 11.22 -1.79
CA MET A 186 -7.60 10.62 -0.50
C MET A 186 -7.25 9.13 -0.42
N MET A 187 -7.47 8.39 -1.51
CA MET A 187 -7.13 6.97 -1.59
C MET A 187 -5.64 6.71 -1.33
N HIS A 188 -4.75 7.49 -1.93
CA HIS A 188 -3.31 7.33 -1.76
C HIS A 188 -2.80 7.90 -0.43
N LEU A 189 -3.41 8.97 0.07
CA LEU A 189 -3.07 9.50 1.39
C LEU A 189 -3.46 8.52 2.51
N ASP A 190 -4.66 7.94 2.44
CA ASP A 190 -5.12 6.89 3.36
C ASP A 190 -4.19 5.66 3.32
N GLN A 191 -3.77 5.23 2.13
CA GLN A 191 -2.74 4.18 1.98
C GLN A 191 -1.41 4.58 2.64
N SER A 192 -0.92 5.80 2.41
CA SER A 192 0.35 6.27 2.99
C SER A 192 0.33 6.42 4.51
N MET A 193 -0.82 6.75 5.10
CA MET A 193 -0.99 6.88 6.55
C MET A 193 -1.12 5.53 7.26
N ASN A 194 -1.61 4.50 6.55
CA ASN A 194 -1.72 3.13 7.09
C ASN A 194 -0.43 2.32 6.93
N LEU A 195 0.51 2.78 6.10
CA LEU A 195 1.88 2.26 6.08
C LEU A 195 2.60 2.83 7.31
N ASN A 196 2.92 1.98 8.29
CA ASN A 196 3.69 2.37 9.46
C ASN A 196 5.02 3.01 9.01
N LEU A 197 5.12 4.34 9.02
CA LEU A 197 6.33 5.13 8.76
C LEU A 197 7.44 4.95 9.82
N ASN A 198 7.45 3.82 10.53
CA ASN A 198 8.40 3.50 11.59
C ASN A 198 9.62 2.71 11.08
N GLU A 199 9.64 2.35 9.80
CA GLU A 199 10.82 1.81 9.11
C GLU A 199 11.50 2.96 8.34
N GLU A 200 12.82 3.06 8.44
CA GLU A 200 13.62 3.99 7.64
C GLU A 200 13.49 3.57 6.17
N ILE A 201 12.66 4.30 5.41
CA ILE A 201 12.57 4.15 3.97
C ILE A 201 13.81 4.81 3.37
N GLU A 202 14.70 4.05 2.74
CA GLU A 202 15.91 4.56 2.10
C GLU A 202 15.85 4.42 0.56
N GLY A 203 16.43 5.37 -0.16
CA GLY A 203 16.65 5.25 -1.61
C GLY A 203 15.39 5.45 -2.47
N GLU A 204 15.14 4.55 -3.42
CA GLU A 204 14.07 4.68 -4.44
C GLU A 204 12.66 4.66 -3.82
N GLU A 205 12.47 3.91 -2.73
CA GLU A 205 11.19 3.79 -2.02
C GLU A 205 10.80 5.10 -1.35
N GLU A 206 11.77 5.84 -0.82
CA GLU A 206 11.55 7.15 -0.19
C GLU A 206 11.12 8.17 -1.25
N GLU A 207 11.77 8.12 -2.43
CA GLU A 207 11.41 8.99 -3.56
C GLU A 207 9.97 8.74 -4.02
N ILE A 208 9.58 7.47 -4.20
CA ILE A 208 8.23 7.08 -4.59
C ILE A 208 7.21 7.56 -3.55
N THR A 209 7.48 7.30 -2.26
CA THR A 209 6.60 7.67 -1.16
C THR A 209 6.38 9.17 -1.11
N ARG A 210 7.47 9.96 -1.15
CA ARG A 210 7.41 11.42 -1.10
C ARG A 210 6.68 11.99 -2.31
N LYS A 211 6.86 11.38 -3.49
CA LYS A 211 6.17 11.77 -4.73
C LYS A 211 4.67 11.52 -4.63
N LEU A 212 4.27 10.32 -4.20
CA LEU A 212 2.85 9.96 -4.02
C LEU A 212 2.18 10.86 -2.99
N ILE A 213 2.83 11.15 -1.87
CA ILE A 213 2.30 12.08 -0.85
C ILE A 213 2.13 13.49 -1.43
N ALA A 214 3.16 14.03 -2.08
CA ALA A 214 3.09 15.39 -2.64
C ALA A 214 1.99 15.53 -3.71
N VAL A 215 1.88 14.55 -4.62
CA VAL A 215 0.80 14.50 -5.62
C VAL A 215 -0.57 14.38 -4.94
N SER A 216 -0.69 13.55 -3.91
CA SER A 216 -1.94 13.38 -3.16
C SER A 216 -2.37 14.69 -2.49
N LEU A 217 -1.44 15.43 -1.88
CA LEU A 217 -1.70 16.74 -1.27
C LEU A 217 -2.21 17.77 -2.29
N TRP A 218 -1.69 17.76 -3.53
CA TRP A 218 -2.21 18.58 -4.62
C TRP A 218 -3.64 18.18 -5.03
N CYS A 219 -3.93 16.88 -5.01
CA CYS A 219 -5.24 16.36 -5.38
C CYS A 219 -6.32 16.70 -4.35
N ILE A 220 -5.97 16.81 -3.05
CA ILE A 220 -6.94 17.02 -1.96
C ILE A 220 -7.15 18.49 -1.56
N GLN A 221 -6.72 19.45 -2.38
CA GLN A 221 -6.93 20.88 -2.10
C GLN A 221 -8.42 21.18 -1.88
N THR A 222 -8.73 22.01 -0.87
CA THR A 222 -10.12 22.36 -0.51
C THR A 222 -10.85 22.99 -1.69
N ASN A 223 -10.21 23.94 -2.37
CA ASN A 223 -10.73 24.55 -3.58
C ASN A 223 -10.46 23.66 -4.79
N SER A 224 -11.54 23.24 -5.48
CA SER A 224 -11.47 22.37 -6.65
C SER A 224 -10.71 22.96 -7.84
N LEU A 225 -10.58 24.29 -7.92
CA LEU A 225 -9.83 24.96 -8.98
C LEU A 225 -8.32 24.72 -8.86
N ASP A 226 -7.82 24.63 -7.63
CA ASP A 226 -6.39 24.47 -7.33
C ASP A 226 -5.91 23.02 -7.50
N ARG A 227 -6.84 22.06 -7.53
CA ARG A 227 -6.52 20.65 -7.81
C ARG A 227 -6.01 20.49 -9.25
N PRO A 228 -5.02 19.63 -9.53
CA PRO A 228 -4.58 19.36 -10.89
C PRO A 228 -5.65 18.62 -11.72
N SER A 229 -5.49 18.58 -13.04
CA SER A 229 -6.18 17.61 -13.89
C SER A 229 -5.50 16.24 -13.79
N MET A 230 -6.18 15.16 -14.16
CA MET A 230 -5.54 13.82 -14.18
C MET A 230 -4.36 13.74 -15.15
N THR A 231 -4.42 14.45 -16.29
CA THR A 231 -3.26 14.61 -17.18
C THR A 231 -2.06 15.21 -16.43
N ARG A 232 -2.29 16.27 -15.65
CA ARG A 232 -1.23 16.90 -14.85
C ARG A 232 -0.75 15.99 -13.72
N VAL A 233 -1.63 15.22 -13.09
CA VAL A 233 -1.25 14.20 -12.08
C VAL A 233 -0.30 13.17 -12.67
N ILE A 234 -0.58 12.67 -13.88
CA ILE A 234 0.29 11.71 -14.59
C ILE A 234 1.67 12.33 -14.85
N GLU A 235 1.72 13.58 -15.33
CA GLU A 235 2.98 14.31 -15.52
C GLU A 235 3.77 14.47 -14.21
N MET A 236 3.08 14.79 -13.11
CA MET A 236 3.71 14.96 -11.80
C MET A 236 4.28 13.64 -11.25
N LEU A 237 3.58 12.53 -11.47
CA LEU A 237 4.07 11.19 -11.08
C LEU A 237 5.30 10.80 -11.91
N GLN A 238 5.23 10.95 -13.23
CA GLN A 238 6.32 10.57 -14.13
C GLN A 238 7.51 11.54 -14.11
N GLY A 239 7.32 12.76 -13.60
CA GLY A 239 8.34 13.79 -13.52
C GLY A 239 9.38 13.57 -12.40
N SER A 240 10.39 14.44 -12.41
CA SER A 240 11.40 14.49 -11.35
C SER A 240 10.79 15.02 -10.06
N LEU A 241 11.10 14.38 -8.93
CA LEU A 241 10.65 14.80 -7.61
C LEU A 241 11.13 16.22 -7.24
N GLN A 242 12.26 16.68 -7.79
CA GLN A 242 12.80 18.03 -7.55
C GLN A 242 11.96 19.14 -8.20
N SER A 243 11.20 18.79 -9.24
CA SER A 243 10.29 19.71 -9.92
C SER A 243 8.91 19.81 -9.25
N LEU A 244 8.67 19.00 -8.22
CA LEU A 244 7.39 18.89 -7.54
C LEU A 244 7.39 19.76 -6.28
N GLU A 245 6.85 20.96 -6.40
CA GLU A 245 6.60 21.84 -5.26
C GLU A 245 5.46 21.29 -4.40
N LEU A 246 5.52 21.51 -3.08
CA LEU A 246 4.38 21.19 -2.21
C LEU A 246 3.26 22.21 -2.45
N PRO A 247 1.98 21.77 -2.44
CA PRO A 247 0.86 22.70 -2.59
C PRO A 247 0.79 23.69 -1.42
N PRO A 248 0.11 24.83 -1.61
CA PRO A 248 -0.18 25.74 -0.50
C PRO A 248 -0.89 24.99 0.63
N ARG A 249 -0.63 25.41 1.87
CA ARG A 249 -1.35 24.87 3.03
C ARG A 249 -2.84 25.18 2.88
N PRO A 250 -3.74 24.22 3.16
CA PRO A 250 -5.17 24.45 3.14
C PRO A 250 -5.63 25.50 4.16
#